data_AF-A0A5E4HW16-F1
#
_entry.id   AF-A0A5E4HW16-F1
#
_cell.length_a   1.000
_cell.length_b   1.000
_cell.length_c   1.000
_cell.angle_alpha   90.00
_cell.angle_beta   90.00
_cell.angle_gamma   90.00
#
_symmetry.space_group_name_H-M   'P 1'
#
loop_
_entity.id
_entity.type
_entity.pdbx_description
1 polymer ?
#
loop_
_entity_poly.entity_id
_entity_poly.type
_entity_poly.pdbx_seq_one_letter_code
_entity_poly.pdbx_strand_id
1 'polypeptide(L)'
;MSNYIVTLEAAWLVKSVESVEDAMNIAISEVGKMLNPDLNFVEIEVGTTSCPACGEAFDSVFMAAGTALVGILLEMKVYDAENEEHAARIAKSTIGKALISTPLDVVDVDEFEGGKESKEKKKSSGKH
;
A
#
# COMPACT_ATOMS: atom_id res chain seq x y z
N MET A 1 -22.74 -1.40 -10.95
CA MET A 1 -21.39 -0.85 -10.66
C MET A 1 -21.31 -0.79 -9.16
N SER A 2 -20.24 -1.35 -8.60
CA SER A 2 -20.01 -1.55 -7.17
C SER A 2 -18.72 -0.85 -6.75
N ASN A 3 -18.52 -0.70 -5.45
CA ASN A 3 -17.29 -0.15 -4.90
C ASN A 3 -16.47 -1.27 -4.28
N TYR A 4 -15.15 -1.19 -4.45
CA TYR A 4 -14.23 -2.22 -4.00
C TYR A 4 -13.08 -1.61 -3.22
N ILE A 5 -12.64 -2.29 -2.18
CA ILE A 5 -11.34 -2.11 -1.58
C ILE A 5 -10.42 -3.10 -2.28
N VAL A 6 -9.35 -2.59 -2.90
CA VAL A 6 -8.35 -3.43 -3.54
C VAL A 6 -7.06 -3.32 -2.76
N THR A 7 -6.53 -4.48 -2.35
CA THR A 7 -5.25 -4.57 -1.66
C THR A 7 -4.21 -5.13 -2.61
N LEU A 8 -3.16 -4.35 -2.85
CA LEU A 8 -1.98 -4.80 -3.59
C LEU A 8 -0.83 -5.07 -2.64
N GLU A 9 -0.04 -6.10 -2.92
CA GLU A 9 1.25 -6.32 -2.26
C GLU A 9 2.40 -5.87 -3.17
N ALA A 10 3.35 -5.15 -2.57
CA ALA A 10 4.56 -4.66 -3.22
C ALA A 10 5.80 -5.18 -2.49
N ALA A 11 6.80 -5.64 -3.24
CA ALA A 11 8.09 -6.05 -2.71
C ALA A 11 9.06 -4.86 -2.64
N TRP A 12 9.38 -4.38 -1.43
CA TRP A 12 10.20 -3.18 -1.23
C TRP A 12 11.58 -3.50 -0.65
N LEU A 13 12.64 -3.08 -1.34
CA LEU A 13 14.02 -3.34 -0.90
C LEU A 13 14.60 -2.13 -0.17
N VAL A 14 14.89 -2.31 1.12
CA VAL A 14 15.52 -1.28 1.96
C VAL A 14 16.96 -1.67 2.26
N LYS A 15 17.88 -0.73 2.12
CA LYS A 15 19.32 -0.94 2.37
C LYS A 15 19.76 -0.15 3.60
N SER A 16 20.86 -0.60 4.21
CA SER A 16 21.51 0.09 5.33
C SER A 16 20.59 0.23 6.54
N VAL A 17 20.00 -0.89 6.97
CA VAL A 17 19.07 -0.97 8.11
C VAL A 17 19.71 -1.69 9.29
N GLU A 18 19.39 -1.21 10.50
CA GLU A 18 19.92 -1.79 11.75
C GLU A 18 18.95 -2.82 12.38
N SER A 19 17.66 -2.70 12.10
CA SER A 19 16.62 -3.57 12.66
C SER A 19 15.44 -3.77 11.70
N VAL A 20 14.60 -4.78 11.99
CA VAL A 20 13.35 -5.03 11.24
C VAL A 20 12.43 -3.80 11.32
N GLU A 21 12.29 -3.20 12.49
CA GLU A 21 11.47 -2.00 12.71
C GLU A 21 11.97 -0.79 11.92
N ASP A 22 13.28 -0.59 11.85
CA ASP A 22 13.90 0.46 11.03
C ASP A 22 13.58 0.25 9.53
N ALA A 23 13.72 -0.98 9.05
CA ALA A 23 13.37 -1.34 7.68
C ALA A 23 11.90 -1.06 7.35
N MET A 24 10.97 -1.40 8.25
CA MET A 24 9.54 -1.13 8.08
C MET A 24 9.26 0.37 7.98
N ASN A 25 9.79 1.16 8.91
CA ASN A 25 9.59 2.60 8.95
C ASN A 25 10.14 3.30 7.69
N ILE A 26 11.33 2.88 7.23
CA ILE A 26 11.92 3.41 6.00
C ILE A 26 11.07 3.02 4.78
N ALA A 27 10.64 1.76 4.67
CA ALA A 27 9.81 1.30 3.56
C ALA A 27 8.51 2.09 3.45
N ILE A 28 7.76 2.25 4.56
CA ILE A 28 6.53 3.07 4.61
C ILE A 28 6.84 4.51 4.16
N SER A 29 7.93 5.10 4.66
CA SER A 29 8.31 6.47 4.31
C SER A 29 8.64 6.63 2.83
N GLU A 30 9.39 5.71 2.24
CA GLU A 30 9.80 5.73 0.84
C GLU A 30 8.60 5.55 -0.10
N VAL A 31 7.78 4.53 0.16
CA VAL A 31 6.55 4.29 -0.59
C VAL A 31 5.61 5.48 -0.47
N GLY A 32 5.42 6.00 0.75
CA GLY A 32 4.61 7.19 1.00
C GLY A 32 5.09 8.41 0.20
N LYS A 33 6.40 8.62 0.05
CA LYS A 33 6.94 9.70 -0.79
C LYS A 33 6.63 9.49 -2.27
N MET A 34 6.63 8.25 -2.75
CA MET A 34 6.30 7.94 -4.16
C MET A 34 4.81 8.16 -4.46
N LEU A 35 3.94 7.91 -3.49
CA LEU A 35 2.49 8.08 -3.65
C LEU A 35 2.04 9.54 -3.46
N ASN A 36 2.76 10.33 -2.66
CA ASN A 36 2.37 11.71 -2.38
C ASN A 36 2.76 12.70 -3.50
N PRO A 37 1.95 13.76 -3.74
CA PRO A 37 0.68 14.06 -3.08
C PRO A 37 -0.54 13.41 -3.76
N ASP A 38 -0.37 12.87 -4.97
CA ASP A 38 -1.48 12.53 -5.86
C ASP A 38 -2.28 11.29 -5.40
N LEU A 39 -1.63 10.36 -4.70
CA LEU A 39 -2.19 9.09 -4.21
C LEU A 39 -2.20 9.01 -2.68
N ASN A 40 -2.34 10.15 -1.99
CA ASN A 40 -2.39 10.22 -0.53
C ASN A 40 -3.65 9.61 0.13
N PHE A 41 -4.50 8.96 -0.66
CA PHE A 41 -5.68 8.20 -0.23
C PHE A 41 -5.42 6.69 -0.23
N VAL A 42 -4.25 6.25 -0.68
CA VAL A 42 -3.81 4.86 -0.57
C VAL A 42 -3.27 4.65 0.83
N GLU A 43 -3.82 3.67 1.54
CA GLU A 43 -3.33 3.28 2.86
C GLU A 43 -2.14 2.33 2.68
N ILE A 44 -1.11 2.49 3.53
CA ILE A 44 0.17 1.80 3.41
C ILE A 44 0.41 1.08 4.72
N GLU A 45 0.56 -0.24 4.64
CA GLU A 45 0.86 -1.09 5.80
C GLU A 45 1.98 -2.08 5.46
N VAL A 46 2.60 -2.65 6.49
CA VAL A 46 3.51 -3.78 6.31
C VAL A 46 2.67 -5.04 6.33
N GLY A 47 2.86 -5.90 5.32
CA GLY A 47 2.16 -7.17 5.24
C GLY A 47 2.57 -8.12 6.35
N THR A 48 1.81 -9.19 6.52
CA THR A 48 2.16 -10.29 7.42
C THR A 48 2.27 -11.58 6.62
N THR A 49 3.14 -12.47 7.08
CA THR A 49 3.32 -13.80 6.50
C THR A 49 3.39 -14.84 7.60
N SER A 50 3.02 -16.08 7.27
CA SER A 50 3.01 -17.18 8.23
C SER A 50 4.33 -17.92 8.22
N CYS A 51 4.87 -18.18 9.41
CA CYS A 51 6.07 -19.00 9.56
C CYS A 51 5.80 -20.42 9.03
N PRO A 52 6.56 -20.91 8.03
CA PRO A 52 6.32 -22.23 7.46
C PRO A 52 6.61 -23.38 8.44
N ALA A 53 7.33 -23.11 9.54
CA ALA A 53 7.68 -24.12 10.53
C ALA A 53 6.64 -24.27 11.65
N CYS A 54 6.08 -23.17 12.16
CA CYS A 54 5.15 -23.18 13.30
C CYS A 54 3.77 -22.56 13.01
N GLY A 55 3.60 -21.89 11.87
CA GLY A 55 2.36 -21.22 11.47
C GLY A 55 2.12 -19.86 12.13
N GLU A 56 3.00 -19.39 13.02
CA GLU A 56 2.87 -18.06 13.65
C GLU A 56 3.02 -16.94 12.61
N ALA A 57 2.19 -15.91 12.72
CA ALA A 57 2.29 -14.72 11.89
C ALA A 57 3.48 -13.85 12.32
N PHE A 58 4.21 -13.32 11.35
CA PHE A 58 5.23 -12.29 11.57
C PHE A 58 5.19 -11.26 10.44
N ASP A 59 5.74 -10.07 10.69
CA ASP A 59 5.83 -9.03 9.68
C ASP A 59 6.56 -9.55 8.45
N SER A 60 6.08 -9.24 7.24
CA SER A 60 6.65 -9.68 5.96
C SER A 60 7.99 -8.98 5.69
N VAL A 61 8.98 -9.21 6.55
CA VAL A 61 10.31 -8.59 6.50
C VAL A 61 11.36 -9.68 6.56
N PHE A 62 12.20 -9.72 5.53
CA PHE A 62 13.36 -10.58 5.49
C PHE A 62 14.64 -9.74 5.50
N MET A 63 15.47 -9.90 6.54
CA MET A 63 16.72 -9.15 6.71
C MET A 63 17.95 -10.03 6.48
N ALA A 64 18.87 -9.54 5.66
CA ALA A 64 20.19 -10.15 5.46
C ALA A 64 21.25 -9.07 5.20
N ALA A 65 22.38 -9.15 5.90
CA ALA A 65 23.53 -8.27 5.70
C ALA A 65 23.19 -6.76 5.67
N GLY A 66 22.36 -6.30 6.61
CA GLY A 66 21.93 -4.89 6.70
C GLY A 66 21.03 -4.43 5.55
N THR A 67 20.43 -5.36 4.82
CA THR A 67 19.42 -5.11 3.77
C THR A 67 18.15 -5.88 4.13
N ALA A 68 17.00 -5.28 3.90
CA ALA A 68 15.70 -5.88 4.14
C ALA A 68 14.83 -5.89 2.88
N LEU A 69 14.12 -7.00 2.67
CA LEU A 69 12.99 -7.08 1.77
C LEU A 69 11.71 -6.97 2.61
N VAL A 70 10.88 -5.96 2.34
CA VAL A 70 9.65 -5.64 3.08
C VAL A 70 8.46 -5.83 2.14
N GLY A 71 7.51 -6.68 2.53
CA GLY A 71 6.20 -6.78 1.89
C GLY A 71 5.32 -5.63 2.35
N ILE A 72 4.90 -4.78 1.42
CA ILE A 72 4.07 -3.61 1.68
C ILE A 72 2.69 -3.84 1.10
N LEU A 73 1.67 -3.68 1.92
CA LEU A 73 0.27 -3.67 1.51
C LEU A 73 -0.15 -2.25 1.15
N LEU A 74 -0.83 -2.12 0.02
CA LEU A 74 -1.34 -0.88 -0.53
C LEU A 74 -2.83 -1.03 -0.74
N GLU A 75 -3.62 -0.43 0.15
CA GLU A 75 -5.07 -0.49 0.09
C GLU A 75 -5.61 0.74 -0.65
N MET A 76 -6.44 0.50 -1.67
CA MET A 76 -7.06 1.55 -2.47
C MET A 76 -8.56 1.29 -2.62
N LYS A 77 -9.37 2.28 -2.22
CA LYS A 77 -10.80 2.32 -2.54
C LYS A 77 -11.01 2.68 -4.01
N VAL A 78 -11.63 1.76 -4.75
CA VAL A 78 -12.05 1.91 -6.13
C VAL A 78 -13.56 2.06 -6.17
N TYR A 79 -14.04 3.20 -6.65
CA TYR A 79 -15.46 3.48 -6.76
C TYR A 79 -15.98 3.20 -8.17
N ASP A 80 -17.26 2.82 -8.28
CA ASP A 80 -17.98 2.67 -9.54
C ASP A 80 -17.34 1.67 -10.54
N ALA A 81 -16.79 0.55 -10.06
CA ALA A 81 -16.24 -0.50 -10.93
C ALA A 81 -17.31 -1.48 -11.43
N GLU A 82 -17.01 -2.16 -12.54
CA GLU A 82 -17.93 -3.14 -13.15
C GLU A 82 -17.96 -4.47 -12.39
N ASN A 83 -16.81 -4.91 -11.92
CA ASN A 83 -16.55 -6.15 -11.17
C ASN A 83 -15.18 -6.07 -10.47
N GLU A 84 -14.83 -7.11 -9.71
CA GLU A 84 -13.56 -7.24 -8.99
C GLU A 84 -12.34 -7.11 -9.93
N GLU A 85 -12.35 -7.76 -11.10
CA GLU A 85 -11.23 -7.69 -12.05
C GLU A 85 -11.02 -6.29 -12.62
N HIS A 86 -12.12 -5.56 -12.86
CA HIS A 86 -12.04 -4.17 -13.28
C HIS A 86 -11.46 -3.31 -12.14
N ALA A 87 -11.91 -3.50 -10.91
CA ALA A 87 -11.38 -2.77 -9.75
C ALA A 87 -9.88 -3.02 -9.57
N ALA A 88 -9.45 -4.28 -9.62
CA ALA A 88 -8.05 -4.69 -9.53
C ALA A 88 -7.18 -4.03 -10.61
N ARG A 89 -7.67 -3.99 -11.86
CA ARG A 89 -6.98 -3.32 -12.98
C ARG A 89 -6.87 -1.80 -12.77
N ILE A 90 -7.89 -1.16 -12.20
CA ILE A 90 -7.85 0.27 -11.86
C ILE A 90 -6.78 0.53 -10.80
N ALA A 91 -6.78 -0.21 -9.70
CA ALA A 91 -5.80 -0.06 -8.63
C ALA A 91 -4.37 -0.29 -9.13
N LYS A 92 -4.13 -1.41 -9.84
CA LYS A 92 -2.80 -1.75 -10.38
C LYS A 92 -2.28 -0.70 -11.38
N SER A 93 -3.16 -0.17 -12.24
CA SER A 93 -2.82 0.90 -13.18
C SER A 93 -2.54 2.24 -12.48
N THR A 94 -3.24 2.52 -11.38
CA THR A 94 -3.11 3.78 -10.64
C THR A 94 -1.82 3.79 -9.81
N ILE A 95 -1.64 2.79 -8.95
CA ILE A 95 -0.48 2.65 -8.08
C ILE A 95 0.78 2.32 -8.89
N GLY A 96 0.67 1.45 -9.91
CA GLY A 96 1.81 1.05 -10.75
C GLY A 96 2.45 2.19 -11.54
N LYS A 97 1.74 3.30 -11.78
CA LYS A 97 2.34 4.51 -12.36
C LYS A 97 3.28 5.23 -11.41
N ALA A 98 3.03 5.16 -10.11
CA ALA A 98 3.92 5.70 -9.10
C ALA A 98 5.08 4.73 -8.78
N LEU A 99 4.80 3.43 -8.80
CA LEU A 99 5.75 2.36 -8.43
C LEU A 99 6.25 1.56 -9.65
N ILE A 100 6.73 2.25 -10.68
CA ILE A 100 7.03 1.67 -12.01
C ILE A 100 8.02 0.49 -11.96
N SER A 101 9.00 0.54 -11.05
CA SER A 101 10.05 -0.46 -10.91
C SER A 101 9.76 -1.53 -9.85
N THR A 102 8.55 -1.54 -9.30
CA THR A 102 8.19 -2.41 -8.17
C THR A 102 7.16 -3.44 -8.63
N PRO A 103 7.41 -4.74 -8.40
CA PRO A 103 6.40 -5.78 -8.62
C PRO A 103 5.15 -5.51 -7.77
N LEU A 104 3.96 -5.66 -8.37
CA LEU A 104 2.67 -5.49 -7.70
C LEU A 104 1.77 -6.69 -7.98
N ASP A 105 1.32 -7.35 -6.92
CA ASP A 105 0.35 -8.43 -6.97
C ASP A 105 -0.94 -8.03 -6.26
N VAL A 106 -2.07 -8.50 -6.77
CA VAL A 106 -3.38 -8.29 -6.13
C VAL A 106 -3.55 -9.40 -5.11
N VAL A 107 -3.69 -9.06 -3.84
CA VAL A 107 -3.84 -10.05 -2.76
C VAL A 107 -5.27 -10.11 -2.23
N ASP A 108 -6.04 -9.04 -2.39
CA ASP A 108 -7.45 -9.01 -1.97
C ASP A 108 -8.30 -8.01 -2.76
N VAL A 109 -9.59 -8.32 -2.92
CA VAL A 109 -10.59 -7.45 -3.53
C VAL A 109 -11.94 -7.64 -2.82
N ASP A 110 -12.31 -6.69 -1.97
CA ASP A 110 -13.55 -6.74 -1.19
C ASP A 110 -14.56 -5.70 -1.65
N GLU A 111 -15.82 -6.11 -1.86
CA GLU A 111 -16.92 -5.16 -2.11
C GLU A 111 -17.31 -4.44 -0.81
N PHE A 112 -17.55 -3.13 -0.88
CA PHE A 112 -17.98 -2.33 0.28
C PHE A 112 -19.12 -1.37 -0.02
N GLU A 113 -19.95 -1.10 0.99
CA GLU A 113 -21.00 -0.08 0.95
C GLU A 113 -20.46 1.26 1.47
N GLY A 114 -20.37 2.28 0.62
CA GLY A 114 -19.89 3.61 1.02
C GLY A 114 -19.76 4.61 -0.14
N GLY A 115 -20.01 5.90 0.12
CA GLY A 115 -19.89 6.99 -0.85
C GLY A 115 -18.52 7.65 -0.84
N LYS A 116 -18.18 8.41 -1.90
CA LYS A 116 -16.95 9.21 -1.98
C LYS A 116 -16.94 10.25 -0.85
N GLU A 117 -16.04 10.10 0.13
CA GLU A 117 -15.80 11.18 1.10
C GLU A 117 -15.17 12.36 0.36
N SER A 118 -15.93 13.45 0.22
CA SER A 118 -15.43 14.71 -0.31
C SER A 118 -14.39 15.27 0.65
N LYS A 119 -13.09 15.19 0.30
CA LYS A 119 -12.02 15.89 1.03
C LYS A 119 -12.34 17.39 1.04
N GLU A 120 -12.85 17.92 2.16
CA GLU A 120 -12.91 19.35 2.40
C GLU A 120 -11.48 19.89 2.36
N LYS A 121 -11.16 20.68 1.32
CA LYS A 121 -9.98 21.53 1.31
C LYS A 121 -10.12 22.48 2.51
N LYS A 122 -9.41 22.21 3.61
CA LYS A 122 -9.16 23.21 4.65
C LYS A 122 -8.45 24.39 3.99
N LYS A 123 -9.24 25.40 3.61
CA LYS A 123 -8.73 26.75 3.35
C LYS A 123 -8.16 27.23 4.67
N SER A 124 -6.84 27.26 4.80
CA SER A 124 -6.18 28.06 5.83
C SER A 124 -6.39 29.54 5.47
N SER A 125 -7.53 30.07 5.92
CA SER A 125 -7.88 31.47 5.90
C SER A 125 -7.14 32.22 7.02
N GLY A 126 -6.44 33.31 6.64
CA GLY A 126 -6.10 34.44 7.52
C GLY A 126 -4.70 34.38 8.15
N LYS A 127 -3.76 35.26 7.77
CA LYS A 127 -3.58 36.62 8.31
C LYS A 127 -3.37 36.65 9.83
N HIS A 128 -2.12 36.80 10.29
CA HIS A 128 -1.56 38.09 10.73
C HIS A 128 -0.05 37.98 10.93
#